data_AF-A0AAU7GK25-F1
#
_entry.id   AF-A0AAU7GK25-F1
#
_cell.length_a   1.000
_cell.length_b   1.000
_cell.length_c   1.000
_cell.angle_alpha   90.00
_cell.angle_beta   90.00
_cell.angle_gamma   90.00
#
_symmetry.space_group_name_H-M   'P 1'
#
loop_
_entity.id
_entity.type
_entity.pdbx_description
1 polymer ?
#
loop_
_entity_poly.entity_id
_entity_poly.type
_entity_poly.pdbx_seq_one_letter_code
_entity_poly.pdbx_strand_id
1 'polypeptide(L)'
;MIPSLNYAILIDALHALKEGNFRHCETLGFTFDEMNNLNQLSLDELFIISRESAHFMTITVHHDALSLLLARSRGEVLHQQQINRAIQLGGSIALMNIYFGLTSNEVSLRRRLLNISVPFGRTPDPDEETDAGIWRQWQKYRVDRLESSDALEAMMLVTEKLSAQPNSPSLTVVWNRITLHERKASDKETSHAR
;
A
#
# COMPACT_ATOMS: atom_id res chain seq x y z
N MET A 1 33.73 -15.42 -11.95
CA MET A 1 33.02 -16.71 -11.88
C MET A 1 31.83 -16.48 -10.97
N ILE A 2 30.60 -16.72 -11.42
CA ILE A 2 29.43 -16.62 -10.53
C ILE A 2 29.59 -17.73 -9.48
N PRO A 3 29.42 -17.46 -8.16
CA PRO A 3 29.52 -18.49 -7.14
C PRO A 3 28.55 -19.63 -7.47
N SER A 4 29.01 -20.88 -7.33
CA SER A 4 28.13 -22.03 -7.50
C SER A 4 27.01 -21.99 -6.46
N LEU A 5 25.90 -22.65 -6.74
CA LEU A 5 24.80 -22.80 -5.79
C LEU A 5 25.29 -23.48 -4.49
N ASN A 6 26.17 -24.48 -4.61
CA ASN A 6 26.79 -25.14 -3.47
C ASN A 6 27.55 -24.16 -2.58
N TYR A 7 28.36 -23.28 -3.16
CA TYR A 7 29.09 -22.26 -2.41
C TYR A 7 28.15 -21.34 -1.65
N ALA A 8 27.13 -20.79 -2.33
CA ALA A 8 26.21 -19.83 -1.74
C ALA A 8 25.48 -20.42 -0.54
N ILE A 9 24.97 -21.65 -0.67
CA ILE A 9 24.27 -22.34 0.41
C ILE A 9 25.21 -22.71 1.55
N LEU A 10 26.39 -23.26 1.26
CA LEU A 10 27.33 -23.69 2.29
C LEU A 10 27.73 -22.51 3.17
N ILE A 11 28.05 -21.37 2.57
CA ILE A 11 28.43 -20.17 3.32
C ILE A 11 27.26 -19.65 4.15
N ASP A 12 26.05 -19.62 3.61
CA ASP A 12 24.84 -19.20 4.33
C ASP A 12 24.55 -20.12 5.55
N ALA A 13 24.62 -21.44 5.34
CA ALA A 13 24.44 -22.43 6.40
C ALA A 13 25.53 -22.32 7.47
N LEU A 14 26.80 -22.20 7.07
CA LEU A 14 27.92 -22.04 8.01
C LEU A 14 27.79 -20.74 8.82
N HIS A 15 27.37 -19.64 8.19
CA HIS A 15 27.13 -18.38 8.89
C HIS A 15 26.04 -18.53 9.95
N ALA A 16 24.90 -19.13 9.57
CA ALA A 16 23.81 -19.40 10.50
C ALA A 16 24.25 -20.31 11.66
N LEU A 17 25.05 -21.34 11.41
CA LEU A 17 25.61 -22.19 12.47
C LEU A 17 26.53 -21.42 13.42
N LYS A 18 27.37 -20.50 12.91
CA LYS A 18 28.24 -19.66 13.76
C LYS A 18 27.46 -18.66 14.61
N GLU A 19 26.33 -18.17 14.12
CA GLU A 19 25.42 -17.30 14.89
C GLU A 19 24.50 -18.08 15.86
N GLY A 20 24.54 -19.41 15.84
CA GLY A 20 23.65 -20.26 16.63
C GLY A 20 22.21 -20.33 16.10
N ASN A 21 21.98 -19.92 14.85
CA ASN A 21 20.69 -19.97 14.18
C ASN A 21 20.45 -21.32 13.49
N PHE A 22 20.37 -22.40 14.29
CA PHE A 22 20.16 -23.76 13.79
C PHE A 22 18.82 -23.91 13.02
N ARG A 23 17.78 -23.17 13.43
CA ARG A 23 16.46 -23.18 12.79
C ARG A 23 16.49 -22.78 11.32
N HIS A 24 17.39 -21.87 10.95
CA HIS A 24 17.57 -21.48 9.55
C HIS A 24 18.07 -22.65 8.71
N CYS A 25 19.06 -23.39 9.20
CA CYS A 25 19.60 -24.57 8.53
C CYS A 25 18.55 -25.69 8.41
N GLU A 26 17.72 -25.90 9.44
CA GLU A 26 16.58 -26.83 9.37
C GLU A 26 15.55 -26.40 8.31
N THR A 27 15.31 -25.09 8.16
CA THR A 27 14.40 -24.55 7.14
C THR A 27 14.94 -24.76 5.72
N LEU A 28 16.26 -24.76 5.54
CA LEU A 28 16.91 -25.16 4.29
C LEU A 28 16.86 -26.67 4.03
N GLY A 29 16.47 -27.47 5.02
CA GLY A 29 16.32 -28.93 4.92
C GLY A 29 17.52 -29.72 5.43
N PHE A 30 18.51 -29.09 6.06
CA PHE A 30 19.64 -29.81 6.66
C PHE A 30 19.19 -30.60 7.89
N THR A 31 19.65 -31.84 7.96
CA THR A 31 19.52 -32.67 9.16
C THR A 31 20.52 -32.26 10.23
N PHE A 32 20.27 -32.69 11.47
CA PHE A 32 21.18 -32.42 12.58
C PHE A 32 22.59 -32.98 12.35
N ASP A 33 22.69 -34.19 11.79
CA ASP A 33 23.98 -34.82 11.52
C ASP A 33 24.75 -34.06 10.43
N GLU A 34 24.07 -33.61 9.37
CA GLU A 34 24.67 -32.78 8.33
C GLU A 34 25.15 -31.43 8.90
N MET A 35 24.35 -30.77 9.74
CA MET A 35 24.76 -29.53 10.42
C MET A 35 26.01 -29.72 11.30
N ASN A 36 26.09 -30.83 12.03
CA ASN A 36 27.26 -31.15 12.84
C ASN A 36 28.51 -31.39 11.98
N ASN A 37 28.36 -32.11 10.86
CA ASN A 37 29.44 -32.33 9.89
C ASN A 37 29.89 -31.01 9.25
N LEU A 38 28.96 -30.12 8.88
CA LEU A 38 29.27 -28.79 8.36
C LEU A 38 30.04 -27.95 9.38
N ASN A 39 29.72 -28.01 10.67
CA ASN A 39 30.43 -27.22 11.68
C ASN A 39 31.87 -27.72 11.93
N GLN A 40 32.18 -28.96 11.57
CA GLN A 40 33.51 -29.58 11.66
C GLN A 40 34.29 -29.55 10.34
N LEU A 41 33.70 -28.98 9.29
CA LEU A 41 34.26 -28.99 7.94
C LEU A 41 35.58 -28.21 7.89
N SER A 42 36.60 -28.81 7.27
CA SER A 42 37.86 -28.11 7.01
C SER A 42 37.71 -27.09 5.88
N LEU A 43 38.66 -26.15 5.82
CA LEU A 43 38.72 -25.14 4.76
C LEU A 43 38.91 -25.79 3.37
N ASP A 44 39.69 -26.88 3.31
CA ASP A 44 39.94 -27.61 2.07
C ASP A 44 38.66 -28.32 1.59
N GLU A 45 37.94 -29.00 2.48
CA GLU A 45 36.65 -29.64 2.16
C GLU A 45 35.61 -28.61 1.71
N LEU A 46 35.59 -27.42 2.32
CA LEU A 46 34.72 -26.32 1.89
C LEU A 46 34.98 -25.96 0.42
N PHE A 47 36.25 -25.77 0.05
CA PHE A 47 36.63 -25.44 -1.32
C PHE A 47 36.35 -26.56 -2.31
N ILE A 48 36.48 -27.82 -1.88
CA ILE A 48 36.16 -28.98 -2.72
C ILE A 48 34.66 -29.04 -2.99
N ILE A 49 33.83 -29.09 -1.95
CA ILE A 49 32.38 -29.27 -2.07
C ILE A 49 31.74 -28.08 -2.80
N SER A 50 32.20 -26.86 -2.50
CA SER A 50 31.68 -25.66 -3.15
C SER A 50 31.97 -25.60 -4.65
N ARG A 51 32.96 -26.31 -5.17
CA ARG A 51 33.29 -26.30 -6.61
C ARG A 51 32.70 -27.47 -7.37
N GLU A 52 32.02 -28.37 -6.68
CA GLU A 52 31.46 -29.57 -7.28
C GLU A 52 30.33 -29.23 -8.26
N SER A 53 30.26 -30.00 -9.34
CA SER A 53 29.28 -29.83 -10.42
C SER A 53 27.88 -30.34 -10.02
N ALA A 54 27.84 -31.34 -9.13
CA ALA A 54 26.61 -31.86 -8.56
C ALA A 54 26.11 -30.93 -7.45
N HIS A 55 24.88 -30.45 -7.60
CA HIS A 55 24.23 -29.63 -6.58
C HIS A 55 23.60 -30.52 -5.52
N PHE A 56 23.92 -30.28 -4.25
CA PHE A 56 23.28 -31.00 -3.13
C PHE A 56 21.90 -30.43 -2.77
N MET A 57 21.50 -29.32 -3.39
CA MET A 57 20.20 -28.68 -3.17
C MET A 57 19.53 -28.36 -4.51
N THR A 58 18.20 -28.49 -4.56
CA THR A 58 17.40 -28.17 -5.74
C THR A 58 16.61 -26.89 -5.49
N ILE A 59 16.86 -25.83 -6.26
CA ILE A 59 16.04 -24.61 -6.24
C ILE A 59 15.00 -24.71 -7.36
N THR A 60 13.73 -24.59 -6.98
CA THR A 60 12.63 -24.48 -7.94
C THR A 60 11.89 -23.16 -7.75
N VAL A 61 11.42 -22.56 -8.84
CA VAL A 61 10.59 -21.35 -8.79
C VAL A 61 9.13 -21.79 -8.85
N HIS A 62 8.38 -21.49 -7.80
CA HIS A 62 6.92 -21.66 -7.80
C HIS A 62 6.28 -20.52 -8.60
N HIS A 63 6.22 -20.67 -9.92
CA HIS A 63 5.81 -19.62 -10.85
C HIS A 63 4.40 -19.06 -10.58
N ASP A 64 3.44 -19.92 -10.19
CA ASP A 64 2.07 -19.49 -9.89
C ASP A 64 2.03 -18.65 -8.60
N ALA A 65 2.72 -19.10 -7.56
CA ALA A 65 2.82 -18.37 -6.30
C ALA A 65 3.51 -17.01 -6.51
N LEU A 66 4.62 -16.99 -7.25
CA LEU A 66 5.34 -15.76 -7.59
C LEU A 66 4.43 -14.78 -8.36
N SER A 67 3.71 -15.26 -9.36
CA SER A 67 2.79 -14.44 -10.16
C SER A 67 1.68 -13.84 -9.30
N LEU A 68 1.10 -14.63 -8.40
CA LEU A 68 0.09 -14.17 -7.45
C LEU A 68 0.64 -13.10 -6.48
N LEU A 69 1.82 -13.34 -5.92
CA LEU A 69 2.49 -12.38 -5.02
C LEU A 69 2.80 -11.05 -5.72
N LEU A 70 3.26 -11.11 -6.98
CA LEU A 70 3.50 -9.92 -7.79
C LEU A 70 2.22 -9.14 -8.07
N ALA A 71 1.14 -9.83 -8.43
CA ALA A 71 -0.17 -9.20 -8.66
C ALA A 71 -0.69 -8.52 -7.38
N ARG A 72 -0.61 -9.23 -6.25
CA ARG A 72 -1.00 -8.70 -4.94
C ARG A 72 -0.18 -7.47 -4.54
N SER A 73 1.14 -7.54 -4.69
CA SER A 73 2.04 -6.44 -4.37
C SER A 73 1.71 -5.17 -5.17
N ARG A 74 1.38 -5.28 -6.45
CA ARG A 74 0.93 -4.14 -7.26
C ARG A 74 -0.35 -3.53 -6.73
N GLY A 75 -1.32 -4.35 -6.34
CA GLY A 75 -2.56 -3.88 -5.70
C GLY A 75 -2.31 -3.15 -4.38
N GLU A 76 -1.43 -3.68 -3.54
CA GLU A 76 -1.04 -3.06 -2.28
C GLU A 76 -0.35 -1.70 -2.50
N VAL A 77 0.56 -1.60 -3.48
CA VAL A 77 1.22 -0.33 -3.83
C VAL A 77 0.19 0.70 -4.32
N LEU A 78 -0.73 0.32 -5.21
CA LEU A 78 -1.79 1.22 -5.69
C LEU A 78 -2.67 1.71 -4.54
N HIS A 79 -3.06 0.82 -3.63
CA HIS A 79 -3.84 1.19 -2.45
C HIS A 79 -3.09 2.19 -1.56
N GLN A 80 -1.79 1.99 -1.32
CA GLN A 80 -0.97 2.94 -0.56
C GLN A 80 -0.86 4.30 -1.26
N GLN A 81 -0.76 4.31 -2.59
CA GLN A 81 -0.74 5.55 -3.37
C GLN A 81 -2.07 6.31 -3.26
N GLN A 82 -3.22 5.62 -3.33
CA GLN A 82 -4.53 6.24 -3.15
C GLN A 82 -4.69 6.86 -1.76
N ILE A 83 -4.26 6.17 -0.70
CA ILE A 83 -4.25 6.72 0.66
C ILE A 83 -3.43 8.01 0.71
N ASN A 84 -2.19 7.97 0.19
CA ASN A 84 -1.29 9.12 0.26
C ASN A 84 -1.85 10.30 -0.56
N ARG A 85 -2.43 10.04 -1.73
CA ARG A 85 -3.10 11.03 -2.56
C ARG A 85 -4.29 11.67 -1.84
N ALA A 86 -5.16 10.89 -1.22
CA ALA A 86 -6.29 11.41 -0.45
C ALA A 86 -5.83 12.30 0.72
N ILE A 87 -4.74 11.93 1.39
CA ILE A 87 -4.14 12.75 2.46
C ILE A 87 -3.55 14.05 1.90
N GLN A 88 -2.82 14.00 0.77
CA GLN A 88 -2.25 15.17 0.10
C GLN A 88 -3.32 16.17 -0.34
N LEU A 89 -4.47 15.66 -0.81
CA LEU A 89 -5.61 16.49 -1.19
C LEU A 89 -6.39 17.03 0.02
N GLY A 90 -5.95 16.76 1.26
CA GLY A 90 -6.58 17.30 2.46
C GLY A 90 -7.79 16.49 2.94
N GLY A 91 -7.78 15.17 2.75
CA GLY A 91 -8.75 14.25 3.33
C GLY A 91 -8.71 14.27 4.86
N SER A 92 -9.87 14.42 5.48
CA SER A 92 -10.05 14.45 6.94
C SER A 92 -9.93 13.05 7.54
N ILE A 93 -9.70 12.97 8.85
CA ILE A 93 -9.65 11.67 9.55
C ILE A 93 -10.95 10.88 9.34
N ALA A 94 -12.10 11.56 9.35
CA ALA A 94 -13.40 10.92 9.11
C ALA A 94 -13.49 10.32 7.69
N LEU A 95 -13.08 11.09 6.67
CA LEU A 95 -13.04 10.61 5.29
C LEU A 95 -12.08 9.42 5.15
N MET A 96 -10.87 9.54 5.70
CA MET A 96 -9.88 8.46 5.65
C MET A 96 -10.36 7.20 6.36
N ASN A 97 -11.13 7.34 7.44
CA ASN A 97 -11.73 6.20 8.14
C ASN A 97 -12.82 5.52 7.30
N ILE A 98 -13.70 6.29 6.67
CA ILE A 98 -14.80 5.75 5.85
C ILE A 98 -14.28 4.96 4.66
N TYR A 99 -13.31 5.51 3.91
CA TYR A 99 -12.86 4.88 2.66
C TYR A 99 -11.69 3.91 2.82
N PHE A 100 -10.87 4.07 3.86
CA PHE A 100 -9.65 3.27 4.03
C PHE A 100 -9.55 2.57 5.39
N GLY A 101 -10.54 2.75 6.29
CA GLY A 101 -10.52 2.15 7.62
C GLY A 101 -9.43 2.72 8.54
N LEU A 102 -8.76 3.81 8.16
CA LEU A 102 -7.62 4.34 8.92
C LEU A 102 -8.07 5.01 10.21
N THR A 103 -7.25 4.85 11.24
CA THR A 103 -7.40 5.51 12.53
C THR A 103 -6.82 6.93 12.52
N SER A 104 -7.18 7.74 13.50
CA SER A 104 -6.64 9.09 13.69
C SER A 104 -5.10 9.10 13.81
N ASN A 105 -4.54 8.12 14.52
CA ASN A 105 -3.09 8.01 14.72
C ASN A 105 -2.36 7.69 13.40
N GLU A 106 -2.89 6.76 12.61
CA GLU A 106 -2.31 6.39 11.31
C GLU A 106 -2.35 7.57 10.32
N VAL A 107 -3.47 8.28 10.27
CA VAL A 107 -3.61 9.48 9.42
C VAL A 107 -2.63 10.58 9.87
N SER A 108 -2.51 10.81 11.18
CA SER A 108 -1.60 11.82 11.73
C SER A 108 -0.14 11.47 11.47
N LEU A 109 0.25 10.21 11.62
CA LEU A 109 1.60 9.73 11.32
C LEU A 109 1.92 9.89 9.83
N ARG A 110 1.01 9.47 8.94
CA ARG A 110 1.19 9.60 7.49
C ARG A 110 1.32 11.05 7.04
N ARG A 111 0.51 11.97 7.60
CA ARG A 111 0.65 13.41 7.32
C ARG A 111 2.04 13.94 7.68
N ARG A 112 2.58 13.54 8.84
CA ARG A 112 3.95 13.90 9.24
C ARG A 112 4.99 13.35 8.26
N LEU A 113 4.87 12.08 7.86
CA LEU A 113 5.78 11.45 6.90
C LEU A 113 5.72 12.12 5.52
N LEU A 114 4.56 12.61 5.11
CA LEU A 114 4.36 13.34 3.85
C LEU A 114 4.66 14.85 3.95
N ASN A 115 5.14 15.34 5.11
CA ASN A 115 5.37 16.77 5.38
C ASN A 115 4.13 17.66 5.15
N ILE A 116 2.93 17.13 5.40
CA ILE A 116 1.68 17.87 5.26
C ILE A 116 1.31 18.51 6.59
N SER A 117 1.29 19.84 6.62
CA SER A 117 0.74 20.61 7.73
C SER A 117 -0.73 20.91 7.47
N VAL A 118 -1.59 20.56 8.41
CA VAL A 118 -3.03 20.83 8.31
C VAL A 118 -3.37 22.02 9.21
N PRO A 119 -4.06 23.06 8.70
CA PRO A 119 -4.49 24.19 9.51
C PRO A 119 -5.33 23.74 10.70
N PHE A 120 -5.08 24.31 11.87
CA PHE A 120 -5.91 24.07 13.06
C PHE A 120 -7.29 24.73 12.87
N GLY A 121 -8.36 23.96 13.05
CA GLY A 121 -9.73 24.47 13.04
C GLY A 121 -10.67 23.68 12.13
N ARG A 122 -11.93 24.13 12.06
CA ARG A 122 -12.90 23.61 11.08
C ARG A 122 -12.48 24.06 9.69
N THR A 123 -12.58 23.15 8.71
CA THR A 123 -12.40 23.54 7.31
C THR A 123 -13.51 24.53 6.95
N PRO A 124 -13.17 25.74 6.47
CA PRO A 124 -14.17 26.74 6.14
C PRO A 124 -15.08 26.23 5.03
N ASP A 125 -16.33 26.67 5.07
CA ASP A 125 -17.28 26.42 3.99
C ASP A 125 -16.79 27.08 2.70
N PRO A 126 -16.83 26.39 1.55
CA PRO A 126 -16.46 26.99 0.27
C PRO A 126 -17.43 28.12 -0.09
N ASP A 127 -16.92 29.09 -0.84
CA ASP A 127 -17.76 30.12 -1.47
C ASP A 127 -18.74 29.49 -2.50
N GLU A 128 -19.74 30.27 -2.89
CA GLU A 128 -20.79 29.81 -3.80
C GLU A 128 -20.25 29.42 -5.18
N GLU A 129 -19.20 30.11 -5.65
CA GLU A 129 -18.55 29.81 -6.93
C GLU A 129 -17.86 28.44 -6.88
N THR A 130 -17.12 28.16 -5.80
CA THR A 130 -16.43 26.90 -5.57
C THR A 130 -17.42 25.77 -5.37
N ASP A 131 -18.51 25.97 -4.60
CA ASP A 131 -19.56 24.95 -4.43
C ASP A 131 -20.21 24.58 -5.78
N ALA A 132 -20.57 25.58 -6.58
CA ALA A 132 -21.09 25.35 -7.93
C ALA A 132 -20.05 24.66 -8.84
N GLY A 133 -18.78 25.02 -8.70
CA GLY A 133 -17.65 24.38 -9.39
C GLY A 133 -17.52 22.89 -9.05
N ILE A 134 -17.58 22.55 -7.76
CA ILE A 134 -17.56 21.18 -7.25
C ILE A 134 -18.71 20.38 -7.87
N TRP A 135 -19.94 20.89 -7.80
CA TRP A 135 -21.10 20.18 -8.32
C TRP A 135 -21.02 19.95 -9.84
N ARG A 136 -20.61 20.97 -10.62
CA ARG A 136 -20.45 20.84 -12.08
C ARG A 136 -19.40 19.80 -12.47
N GLN A 137 -18.30 19.69 -11.72
CA GLN A 137 -17.29 18.67 -12.00
C GLN A 137 -17.75 17.28 -11.56
N TRP A 138 -18.39 17.18 -10.40
CA TRP A 138 -18.96 15.91 -9.92
C TRP A 138 -19.94 15.30 -10.91
N GLN A 139 -20.83 16.08 -11.50
CA GLN A 139 -21.81 15.59 -12.50
C GLN A 139 -21.17 14.90 -13.70
N LYS A 140 -19.91 15.21 -14.05
CA LYS A 140 -19.19 14.56 -15.16
C LYS A 140 -18.64 13.18 -14.79
N TYR A 141 -18.44 12.94 -13.49
CA TYR A 141 -17.81 11.74 -12.93
C TYR A 141 -18.74 11.02 -11.95
N ARG A 142 -20.04 11.35 -11.97
CA ARG A 142 -21.02 10.89 -10.99
C ARG A 142 -21.07 9.37 -10.97
N VAL A 143 -21.03 8.81 -9.76
CA VAL A 143 -21.11 7.38 -9.49
C VAL A 143 -22.35 7.10 -8.62
N ASP A 144 -22.99 5.96 -8.83
CA ASP A 144 -24.25 5.60 -8.15
C ASP A 144 -24.10 5.40 -6.62
N ARG A 145 -22.92 4.97 -6.15
CA ARG A 145 -22.66 4.65 -4.74
C ARG A 145 -21.56 5.53 -4.18
N LEU A 146 -21.92 6.48 -3.31
CA LEU A 146 -20.96 7.42 -2.69
C LEU A 146 -19.93 6.76 -1.77
N GLU A 147 -20.22 5.59 -1.22
CA GLU A 147 -19.31 4.84 -0.34
C GLU A 147 -18.31 3.96 -1.12
N SER A 148 -18.36 3.95 -2.45
CA SER A 148 -17.45 3.13 -3.25
C SER A 148 -16.06 3.76 -3.40
N SER A 149 -15.06 2.92 -3.69
CA SER A 149 -13.72 3.38 -4.09
C SER A 149 -13.77 4.29 -5.32
N ASP A 150 -14.66 3.98 -6.28
CA ASP A 150 -14.84 4.77 -7.50
C ASP A 150 -15.36 6.18 -7.21
N ALA A 151 -16.25 6.31 -6.22
CA ALA A 151 -16.73 7.62 -5.78
C ALA A 151 -15.60 8.44 -5.14
N LEU A 152 -14.76 7.83 -4.32
CA LEU A 152 -13.58 8.52 -3.77
C LEU A 152 -12.63 8.96 -4.88
N GLU A 153 -12.35 8.09 -5.84
CA GLU A 153 -11.49 8.40 -6.99
C GLU A 153 -12.05 9.59 -7.78
N ALA A 154 -13.35 9.60 -8.06
CA ALA A 154 -14.03 10.74 -8.69
C ALA A 154 -13.92 12.02 -7.84
N MET A 155 -14.08 11.95 -6.52
CA MET A 155 -13.91 13.11 -5.64
C MET A 155 -12.47 13.64 -5.66
N MET A 156 -11.47 12.76 -5.63
CA MET A 156 -10.06 13.15 -5.74
C MET A 156 -9.77 13.85 -7.08
N LEU A 157 -10.30 13.33 -8.19
CA LEU A 157 -10.18 13.96 -9.51
C LEU A 157 -10.86 15.34 -9.55
N VAL A 158 -12.02 15.49 -8.92
CA VAL A 158 -12.69 16.79 -8.79
C VAL A 158 -11.82 17.77 -8.00
N THR A 159 -11.26 17.34 -6.87
CA THR A 159 -10.38 18.17 -6.04
C THR A 159 -9.14 18.62 -6.81
N GLU A 160 -8.48 17.73 -7.54
CA GLU A 160 -7.30 18.07 -8.36
C GLU A 160 -7.61 19.04 -9.49
N LYS A 161 -8.77 18.90 -10.15
CA LYS A 161 -9.16 19.85 -11.19
C LYS A 161 -9.41 21.25 -10.65
N LEU A 162 -9.92 21.35 -9.43
CA LEU A 162 -10.17 22.62 -8.77
C LEU A 162 -8.91 23.16 -8.07
N SER A 163 -7.83 22.37 -7.97
CA SER A 163 -6.60 22.80 -7.29
C SER A 163 -5.84 23.90 -8.03
N ALA A 164 -6.15 24.15 -9.30
CA ALA A 164 -5.56 25.23 -10.10
C ALA A 164 -6.12 26.63 -9.74
N GLN A 165 -7.18 26.70 -8.94
CA GLN A 165 -7.83 27.95 -8.55
C GLN A 165 -7.21 28.50 -7.25
N PRO A 166 -7.19 29.84 -7.04
CA PRO A 166 -6.60 30.47 -5.86
C PRO A 166 -7.26 30.04 -4.54
N ASN A 167 -8.52 29.58 -4.56
CA ASN A 167 -9.25 29.04 -3.43
C ASN A 167 -9.51 27.54 -3.60
N SER A 168 -8.44 26.74 -3.76
CA SER A 168 -8.60 25.30 -3.98
C SER A 168 -9.27 24.61 -2.79
N PRO A 169 -10.40 23.91 -3.01
CA PRO A 169 -11.08 23.19 -1.93
C PRO A 169 -10.26 21.96 -1.53
N SER A 170 -10.28 21.60 -0.24
CA SER A 170 -9.74 20.31 0.18
C SER A 170 -10.68 19.17 -0.22
N LEU A 171 -10.14 17.95 -0.27
CA LEU A 171 -10.92 16.73 -0.52
C LEU A 171 -12.06 16.58 0.50
N THR A 172 -11.85 17.01 1.73
CA THR A 172 -12.90 17.02 2.76
C THR A 172 -14.06 17.95 2.40
N VAL A 173 -13.77 19.14 1.86
CA VAL A 173 -14.80 20.09 1.42
C VAL A 173 -15.60 19.51 0.25
N VAL A 174 -14.89 18.96 -0.74
CA VAL A 174 -15.50 18.31 -1.91
C VAL A 174 -16.43 17.18 -1.48
N TRP A 175 -15.95 16.28 -0.61
CA TRP A 175 -16.73 15.18 -0.07
C TRP A 175 -17.99 15.64 0.68
N ASN A 176 -17.86 16.64 1.56
CA ASN A 176 -18.99 17.18 2.32
C ASN A 176 -20.06 17.79 1.40
N ARG A 177 -19.65 18.57 0.39
CA ARG A 177 -20.59 19.21 -0.54
C ARG A 177 -21.29 18.21 -1.44
N ILE A 178 -20.57 17.24 -2.01
CA ILE A 178 -21.17 16.18 -2.83
C ILE A 178 -22.17 15.37 -1.99
N THR A 179 -21.78 14.97 -0.79
CA THR A 179 -22.67 14.22 0.12
C THR A 179 -23.93 15.01 0.46
N LEU A 180 -23.82 16.33 0.67
CA LEU A 180 -24.96 17.21 0.94
C LEU A 180 -25.90 17.33 -0.27
N HIS A 181 -25.35 17.53 -1.47
CA HIS A 181 -26.13 17.70 -2.70
C HIS A 181 -26.85 16.42 -3.10
N GLU A 182 -26.20 15.26 -3.01
CA GLU A 182 -26.83 13.96 -3.34
C GLU A 182 -27.93 13.56 -2.34
N ARG A 183 -27.77 13.89 -1.05
CA ARG A 183 -28.86 13.72 -0.05
C ARG A 183 -30.07 14.58 -0.39
N LYS A 184 -29.86 15.87 -0.70
CA LYS A 184 -30.93 16.79 -1.10
C LYS A 184 -31.61 16.38 -2.41
N ALA A 185 -30.88 15.78 -3.36
CA ALA A 185 -31.43 15.26 -4.60
C ALA A 185 -32.35 14.05 -4.33
N SER A 186 -31.90 13.11 -3.51
CA SER A 186 -32.69 11.93 -3.10
C SER A 186 -33.99 12.32 -2.36
N ASP A 187 -33.92 13.31 -1.47
CA ASP A 187 -35.08 13.82 -0.73
C ASP A 187 -36.12 14.51 -1.64
N LYS A 188 -35.68 15.15 -2.73
CA LYS A 188 -36.58 15.77 -3.71
C LYS A 188 -37.27 14.75 -4.62
N GLU A 189 -36.55 13.71 -5.04
CA GLU A 189 -37.12 12.63 -5.85
C GLU A 189 -38.19 11.83 -5.08
N THR A 190 -37.97 11.57 -3.79
CA THR A 190 -38.95 10.89 -2.94
C THR A 190 -40.18 11.75 -2.60
N SER A 191 -40.03 13.08 -2.56
CA SER A 191 -41.14 14.02 -2.36
C SER A 191 -42.02 14.18 -3.60
N HIS A 192 -41.46 14.10 -4.82
CA HIS A 192 -42.21 14.17 -6.08
C HIS A 192 -42.89 12.86 -6.49
N ALA A 193 -42.58 11.74 -5.83
CA ALA A 193 -43.20 10.44 -6.07
C ALA A 193 -44.38 10.11 -5.13
N ARG A 194 -44.80 11.06 -4.29
CA ARG A 194 -45.99 10.98 -3.42
C ARG A 194 -47.04 12.01 -3.84
#